data_AF-A0A432GSU5-F1
#
_entry.id   AF-A0A432GSU5-F1
#
_cell.length_a   1.000
_cell.length_b   1.000
_cell.length_c   1.000
_cell.angle_alpha   90.00
_cell.angle_beta   90.00
_cell.angle_gamma   90.00
#
_symmetry.space_group_name_H-M   'P 1'
#
loop_
_entity.id
_entity.type
_entity.pdbx_description
1 polymer ?
#
loop_
_entity_poly.entity_id
_entity_poly.type
_entity_poly.pdbx_seq_one_letter_code
_entity_poly.pdbx_strand_id
1 'polypeptide(L)'
;MLSAERQELRDLLVRGHGKLDGPSDTNYKHIDRTWDAIFWLTAWPVVAAAADITKLLFAGDWDMWADWKDRQWWITITPFAMIIIPSALQYIQWLAWRMPTGATYTAVGLWFASWIGRYFQWDLMIGYPL
;
A
#
# COMPACT_ATOMS: atom_id res chain seq x y z
N MET A 1 48.11 23.61 -22.55
CA MET A 1 47.55 23.11 -21.27
C MET A 1 46.03 22.91 -21.37
N LEU A 2 45.25 23.93 -21.70
CA LEU A 2 43.78 23.86 -21.90
C LEU A 2 43.25 22.92 -23.02
N SER A 3 44.13 22.40 -23.88
CA SER A 3 43.77 21.43 -24.93
C SER A 3 43.95 19.99 -24.45
N ALA A 4 45.03 19.70 -23.74
CA ALA A 4 45.35 18.36 -23.22
C ALA A 4 44.35 17.94 -22.13
N GLU A 5 44.02 18.84 -21.21
CA GLU A 5 43.03 18.60 -20.14
C GLU A 5 41.62 18.36 -20.70
N ARG A 6 41.28 19.07 -21.79
CA ARG A 6 40.01 18.88 -22.51
C ARG A 6 39.96 17.55 -23.26
N GLN A 7 41.11 17.00 -23.61
CA GLN A 7 41.24 15.73 -24.31
C GLN A 7 41.15 14.57 -23.30
N GLU A 8 41.78 14.70 -22.13
CA GLU A 8 41.58 13.78 -21.01
C GLU A 8 40.13 13.75 -20.52
N LEU A 9 39.47 14.91 -20.37
CA LEU A 9 38.06 14.95 -19.98
C LEU A 9 37.14 14.31 -21.02
N ARG A 10 37.47 14.43 -22.31
CA ARG A 10 36.74 13.73 -23.37
C ARG A 10 36.99 12.24 -23.33
N ASP A 11 38.21 11.79 -23.05
CA ASP A 11 38.54 10.37 -22.92
C ASP A 11 37.95 9.77 -21.64
N LEU A 12 37.85 10.53 -20.55
CA LEU A 12 37.17 10.14 -19.31
C LEU A 12 35.66 10.12 -19.48
N LEU A 13 35.08 11.03 -20.27
CA LEU A 13 33.67 10.99 -20.64
C LEU A 13 33.37 9.80 -21.56
N VAL A 14 34.23 9.51 -22.53
CA VAL A 14 34.08 8.35 -23.42
C VAL A 14 34.32 7.03 -22.68
N ARG A 15 35.30 6.97 -21.78
CA ARG A 15 35.52 5.82 -20.87
C ARG A 15 34.41 5.68 -19.83
N GLY A 16 33.89 6.78 -19.31
CA GLY A 16 32.75 6.81 -18.40
C GLY A 16 31.40 6.51 -19.08
N HIS A 17 31.33 6.72 -20.41
CA HIS A 17 30.26 6.20 -21.28
C HIS A 17 30.49 4.76 -21.72
N GLY A 18 31.66 4.18 -21.43
CA GLY A 18 31.81 2.74 -21.37
C GLY A 18 30.98 2.27 -20.19
N LYS A 19 29.91 1.51 -20.48
CA LYS A 19 28.99 0.92 -19.50
C LYS A 19 29.78 0.56 -18.25
N LEU A 20 29.69 1.38 -17.19
CA LEU A 20 30.15 1.00 -15.86
C LEU A 20 29.56 -0.40 -15.68
N ASP A 21 30.41 -1.36 -15.37
CA ASP A 21 30.09 -2.78 -15.17
C ASP A 21 29.25 -2.95 -13.90
N GLY A 22 28.13 -2.24 -13.87
CA GLY A 22 27.01 -2.46 -13.01
C GLY A 22 26.30 -3.75 -13.42
N PRO A 23 25.44 -4.26 -12.52
CA PRO A 23 24.70 -5.50 -12.76
C PRO A 23 24.05 -5.51 -14.15
N SER A 24 23.93 -6.67 -14.80
CA SER A 24 23.25 -6.74 -16.11
C SER A 24 21.83 -6.11 -16.05
N ASP A 25 21.30 -5.61 -17.17
CA ASP A 25 19.97 -4.99 -17.23
C ASP A 25 18.85 -5.87 -16.61
N THR A 26 19.04 -7.20 -16.63
CA THR A 26 18.16 -8.16 -15.95
C THR A 26 18.23 -8.07 -14.43
N ASN A 27 19.41 -7.84 -13.87
CA ASN A 27 19.66 -7.71 -12.45
C ASN A 27 19.11 -6.38 -11.91
N TYR A 28 19.23 -5.29 -12.68
CA TYR A 28 18.56 -4.01 -12.36
C TYR A 28 17.03 -4.16 -12.26
N LYS A 29 16.40 -4.78 -13.26
CA LYS A 29 14.95 -5.04 -13.24
C LYS A 29 14.52 -5.90 -12.06
N HIS A 30 15.37 -6.85 -11.64
CA HIS A 30 15.06 -7.68 -10.49
C HIS A 30 15.13 -6.88 -9.18
N ILE A 31 16.18 -6.07 -9.00
CA ILE A 31 16.36 -5.21 -7.82
C ILE A 31 15.19 -4.24 -7.71
N ASP A 32 14.83 -3.58 -8.81
CA ASP A 32 13.73 -2.61 -8.88
C ASP A 32 12.39 -3.23 -8.44
N ARG A 33 12.02 -4.37 -9.05
CA ARG A 33 10.80 -5.11 -8.66
C ARG A 33 10.80 -5.61 -7.23
N THR A 34 11.98 -5.93 -6.70
CA THR A 34 12.12 -6.40 -5.31
C THR A 34 11.85 -5.25 -4.35
N TRP A 35 12.38 -4.06 -4.63
CA TRP A 35 12.11 -2.86 -3.84
C TRP A 35 10.66 -2.43 -3.91
N ASP A 36 10.05 -2.45 -5.10
CA ASP A 36 8.62 -2.18 -5.27
C ASP A 36 7.79 -3.16 -4.41
N ALA A 37 8.10 -4.46 -4.47
CA ALA A 37 7.38 -5.47 -3.69
C ALA A 37 7.57 -5.26 -2.18
N ILE A 38 8.78 -4.96 -1.72
CA ILE A 38 9.07 -4.68 -0.31
C ILE A 38 8.29 -3.45 0.15
N PHE A 39 8.31 -2.36 -0.62
CA PHE A 39 7.60 -1.13 -0.29
C PHE A 39 6.10 -1.38 -0.13
N TRP A 40 5.47 -2.03 -1.11
CA TRP A 40 4.04 -2.32 -1.04
C TRP A 40 3.71 -3.35 0.06
N LEU A 41 4.49 -4.41 0.21
CA LEU A 41 4.22 -5.40 1.25
C LEU A 41 4.32 -4.80 2.66
N THR A 42 5.30 -3.92 2.90
CA THR A 42 5.51 -3.28 4.20
C THR A 42 4.54 -2.14 4.49
N ALA A 43 4.09 -1.41 3.47
CA ALA A 43 3.07 -0.38 3.61
C ALA A 43 1.67 -0.97 3.89
N TRP A 44 1.43 -2.20 3.44
CA TRP A 44 0.13 -2.86 3.51
C TRP A 44 -0.44 -2.97 4.94
N PRO A 45 0.28 -3.47 5.97
CA PRO A 45 -0.24 -3.54 7.33
C PRO A 45 -0.52 -2.15 7.93
N VAL A 46 0.26 -1.12 7.54
CA VAL A 46 0.05 0.26 8.00
C VAL A 46 -1.27 0.80 7.48
N VAL A 47 -1.53 0.61 6.18
CA VAL A 47 -2.79 1.03 5.56
C VAL A 47 -3.97 0.23 6.09
N ALA A 48 -3.81 -1.09 6.24
CA ALA A 48 -4.85 -1.97 6.78
C ALA A 48 -5.24 -1.58 8.21
N ALA A 49 -4.24 -1.34 9.08
CA ALA A 49 -4.47 -0.89 10.45
C ALA A 49 -5.12 0.49 10.51
N ALA A 50 -4.67 1.45 9.70
CA ALA A 50 -5.28 2.79 9.65
C ALA A 50 -6.75 2.71 9.21
N ALA A 51 -7.05 1.91 8.19
CA ALA A 51 -8.42 1.69 7.71
C ALA A 51 -9.29 0.99 8.76
N ASP A 52 -8.79 -0.07 9.39
CA ASP A 52 -9.57 -0.84 10.36
C ASP A 52 -9.82 -0.05 11.63
N ILE A 53 -8.83 0.64 12.20
CA ILE A 53 -9.01 1.52 13.35
C ILE A 53 -10.05 2.60 13.03
N THR A 54 -9.94 3.27 11.87
CA THR A 54 -10.92 4.28 11.45
C THR A 54 -12.33 3.70 11.39
N LYS A 55 -12.50 2.57 10.70
CA LYS A 55 -13.81 1.89 10.60
C LYS A 55 -14.33 1.45 11.97
N LEU A 56 -13.48 0.91 12.84
CA LEU A 56 -13.85 0.46 14.19
C LEU A 56 -14.37 1.62 15.06
N LEU A 57 -13.72 2.79 15.01
CA LEU A 57 -14.12 3.94 15.82
C LEU A 57 -15.41 4.61 15.33
N PHE A 58 -15.66 4.64 14.01
CA PHE A 58 -16.84 5.30 13.46
C PHE A 58 -18.04 4.38 13.26
N ALA A 59 -17.81 3.12 12.91
CA ALA A 59 -18.85 2.17 12.45
C ALA A 59 -18.59 0.73 12.91
N GLY A 60 -17.78 0.53 13.97
CA GLY A 60 -17.33 -0.80 14.40
C GLY A 60 -18.46 -1.74 14.76
N ASP A 61 -19.46 -1.26 15.51
CA ASP A 61 -20.56 -2.09 15.98
C ASP A 61 -21.40 -2.66 14.82
N TRP A 62 -21.64 -1.82 13.81
CA TRP A 62 -22.34 -2.18 12.56
C TRP A 62 -21.58 -3.16 11.67
N ASP A 63 -20.25 -3.20 11.77
CA ASP A 63 -19.43 -4.15 11.05
C ASP A 63 -19.36 -5.52 11.78
N MET A 64 -19.30 -5.50 13.12
CA MET A 64 -19.14 -6.68 13.96
C MET A 64 -20.41 -7.54 14.02
N TRP A 65 -21.55 -6.95 14.35
CA TRP A 65 -22.75 -7.70 14.71
C TRP A 65 -23.72 -7.85 13.53
N ALA A 66 -24.19 -9.08 13.28
CA ALA A 66 -25.09 -9.36 12.17
C ALA A 66 -26.49 -8.75 12.38
N ASP A 67 -26.96 -8.70 13.62
CA ASP A 67 -28.25 -8.13 14.03
C ASP A 67 -28.26 -6.59 14.01
N TRP A 68 -27.09 -5.94 13.97
CA TRP A 68 -26.98 -4.48 13.83
C TRP A 68 -27.02 -4.01 12.38
N LYS A 69 -26.93 -4.90 11.38
CA LYS A 69 -26.92 -4.55 9.96
C LYS A 69 -28.31 -4.18 9.43
N ASP A 70 -28.82 -3.06 9.91
CA ASP A 70 -30.13 -2.53 9.58
C ASP A 70 -30.13 -1.74 8.26
N ARG A 71 -31.32 -1.49 7.69
CA ARG A 71 -31.45 -0.78 6.40
C ARG A 71 -31.23 0.73 6.47
N GLN A 72 -31.17 1.33 7.66
CA GLN A 72 -31.09 2.77 7.82
C GLN A 72 -29.67 3.20 8.19
N TRP A 73 -29.12 2.68 9.29
CA TRP A 73 -27.85 3.16 9.82
C TRP A 73 -26.65 2.45 9.21
N TRP A 74 -26.71 1.13 9.01
CA TRP A 74 -25.62 0.40 8.37
C TRP A 74 -25.27 0.94 6.98
N ILE A 75 -26.27 1.20 6.14
CA ILE A 75 -26.10 1.70 4.76
C ILE A 75 -25.60 3.17 4.74
N THR A 76 -25.82 3.92 5.81
CA THR A 76 -25.43 5.35 5.87
C THR A 76 -24.04 5.53 6.49
N ILE A 77 -23.81 4.96 7.66
CA ILE A 77 -22.60 5.20 8.47
C ILE A 77 -21.42 4.38 7.95
N THR A 78 -21.64 3.12 7.58
CA THR A 78 -20.53 2.23 7.18
C THR A 78 -19.82 2.73 5.93
N PRO A 79 -20.51 3.12 4.83
CA PRO A 79 -19.82 3.66 3.65
C PRO A 79 -19.08 4.97 3.93
N PHE A 80 -19.64 5.83 4.79
CA PHE A 80 -18.97 7.05 5.24
C PHE A 80 -17.64 6.75 5.96
N ALA A 81 -17.64 5.81 6.90
CA ALA A 81 -16.41 5.44 7.61
C ALA A 81 -15.39 4.76 6.68
N MET A 82 -15.87 3.88 5.79
CA MET A 82 -15.01 3.10 4.90
C MET A 82 -14.34 3.91 3.80
N ILE A 83 -14.87 5.07 3.38
CA ILE A 83 -14.28 5.84 2.27
C ILE A 83 -13.09 6.72 2.67
N ILE A 84 -12.93 7.03 3.97
CA ILE A 84 -11.96 8.01 4.46
C ILE A 84 -10.52 7.63 4.06
N ILE A 85 -10.03 6.48 4.50
CA ILE A 85 -8.65 6.03 4.21
C ILE A 85 -8.43 5.69 2.73
N PRO A 86 -9.33 4.98 2.03
CA PRO A 86 -9.24 4.78 0.58
C PRO A 86 -9.07 6.08 -0.21
N SER A 87 -9.82 7.13 0.14
CA SER A 87 -9.74 8.41 -0.56
C SER A 87 -8.38 9.09 -0.38
N ALA A 88 -7.83 9.07 0.83
CA ALA A 88 -6.52 9.64 1.12
C ALA A 88 -5.40 8.86 0.40
N LEU A 89 -5.43 7.53 0.43
CA LEU A 89 -4.43 6.72 -0.25
C LEU A 89 -4.52 6.88 -1.77
N GLN A 90 -5.74 6.94 -2.32
CA GLN A 90 -5.95 7.15 -3.74
C GLN A 90 -5.39 8.51 -4.20
N TYR A 91 -5.54 9.56 -3.38
CA TYR A 91 -4.95 10.86 -3.67
C TYR A 91 -3.42 10.79 -3.73
N ILE A 92 -2.77 10.17 -2.72
CA ILE A 92 -1.30 10.03 -2.66
C ILE A 92 -0.78 9.21 -3.85
N GLN A 93 -1.38 8.04 -4.11
CA GLN A 93 -0.95 7.16 -5.20
C GLN A 93 -1.12 7.79 -6.57
N TRP A 94 -2.21 8.54 -6.76
CA TRP A 94 -2.46 9.24 -8.02
C TRP A 94 -1.46 10.36 -8.26
N LEU A 95 -1.14 11.14 -7.23
CA LEU A 95 -0.22 12.28 -7.35
C LEU A 95 1.23 11.84 -7.53
N ALA A 96 1.68 10.81 -6.82
CA ALA A 96 3.06 10.34 -6.87
C ALA A 96 3.36 9.44 -8.09
N TRP A 97 2.48 8.48 -8.39
CA TRP A 97 2.76 7.41 -9.38
C TRP A 97 1.70 7.26 -10.46
N ARG A 98 0.61 8.05 -10.43
CA ARG A 98 -0.55 7.89 -11.34
C ARG A 98 -1.18 6.49 -11.28
N MET A 99 -1.05 5.81 -10.13
CA MET A 99 -1.60 4.47 -9.93
C MET A 99 -3.07 4.55 -9.46
N PRO A 100 -4.04 3.93 -10.16
CA PRO A 100 -5.46 3.96 -9.82
C PRO A 100 -5.87 2.80 -8.88
N THR A 101 -5.05 2.46 -7.88
CA THR A 101 -5.21 1.25 -7.06
C THR A 101 -5.37 1.53 -5.56
N GLY A 102 -5.45 2.80 -5.15
CA GLY A 102 -5.40 3.16 -3.73
C GLY A 102 -6.63 2.65 -2.98
N ALA A 103 -7.80 2.77 -3.60
CA ALA A 103 -9.03 2.29 -2.97
C ALA A 103 -9.06 0.77 -2.82
N THR A 104 -8.67 0.03 -3.85
CA THR A 104 -8.66 -1.44 -3.83
C THR A 104 -7.59 -1.98 -2.88
N TYR A 105 -6.41 -1.35 -2.84
CA TYR A 105 -5.34 -1.71 -1.92
C TYR A 105 -5.79 -1.57 -0.46
N THR A 106 -6.44 -0.46 -0.11
CA THR A 106 -7.00 -0.26 1.23
C THR A 106 -8.14 -1.25 1.53
N ALA A 107 -9.02 -1.52 0.58
CA ALA A 107 -10.15 -2.44 0.78
C ALA A 107 -9.68 -3.88 1.07
N VAL A 108 -8.67 -4.38 0.35
CA VAL A 108 -8.06 -5.70 0.63
C VAL A 108 -7.36 -5.71 1.99
N GLY A 109 -6.68 -4.61 2.34
CA GLY A 109 -6.11 -4.36 3.67
C GLY A 109 -7.14 -4.53 4.78
N LEU A 110 -8.20 -3.74 4.69
CA LEU A 110 -9.29 -3.72 5.66
C LEU A 110 -9.97 -5.09 5.79
N TRP A 111 -10.28 -5.75 4.66
CA TRP A 111 -10.91 -7.07 4.66
C TRP A 111 -10.05 -8.06 5.44
N PHE A 112 -8.75 -8.16 5.13
CA PHE A 112 -7.89 -9.13 5.81
C PHE A 112 -7.71 -8.81 7.30
N ALA A 113 -7.51 -7.54 7.67
CA ALA A 113 -7.40 -7.14 9.08
C ALA A 113 -8.67 -7.48 9.88
N SER A 114 -9.84 -7.16 9.34
CA SER A 114 -11.12 -7.46 9.98
C SER A 114 -11.39 -8.97 10.10
N TRP A 115 -11.02 -9.77 9.09
CA TRP A 115 -11.15 -11.23 9.15
C TRP A 115 -10.23 -11.89 10.17
N ILE A 116 -8.99 -11.39 10.32
CA ILE A 116 -8.10 -11.86 11.40
C ILE A 116 -8.78 -11.65 12.76
N GLY A 117 -9.32 -10.46 13.02
CA GLY A 117 -10.02 -10.18 14.27
C GLY A 117 -11.24 -11.07 14.48
N ARG A 118 -12.08 -11.25 13.45
CA ARG A 118 -13.28 -12.12 13.50
C ARG A 118 -12.91 -13.57 13.83
N TYR A 119 -11.93 -14.14 13.13
CA TYR A 119 -11.58 -15.54 13.29
C TYR A 119 -10.81 -15.81 14.59
N PHE A 120 -9.70 -15.10 14.82
CA PHE A 120 -8.83 -15.43 15.95
C PHE A 120 -9.37 -14.93 17.29
N GLN A 121 -9.93 -13.72 17.35
CA GLN A 121 -10.40 -13.16 18.61
C GLN A 121 -11.84 -13.60 18.91
N TRP A 122 -12.77 -13.40 17.98
CA TRP A 122 -14.19 -13.60 18.27
C TRP A 122 -14.61 -15.07 18.22
N ASP A 123 -14.24 -15.80 17.17
CA ASP A 123 -14.59 -17.22 17.04
C ASP A 123 -13.71 -18.12 17.91
N LEU A 124 -12.40 -18.13 17.69
CA LEU A 124 -11.50 -19.05 18.37
C LEU A 124 -11.37 -18.78 19.89
N MET A 125 -11.17 -17.52 20.30
CA MET A 125 -10.90 -17.21 21.72
C MET A 125 -12.17 -17.00 22.55
N ILE A 126 -13.21 -16.35 22.01
CA ILE A 126 -14.41 -15.99 22.76
C ILE A 126 -15.57 -16.97 22.48
N GLY A 127 -15.58 -17.66 21.34
CA GLY A 127 -16.61 -18.64 20.99
C GLY A 127 -17.86 -18.06 20.32
N TYR A 128 -17.75 -16.87 19.71
CA TYR A 128 -18.84 -16.31 18.90
C TYR A 128 -18.88 -16.95 17.51
N PRO A 129 -20.07 -17.33 17.00
CA PRO A 129 -20.18 -17.91 15.67
C PRO A 129 -19.84 -16.88 14.58
N LEU A 130 -19.16 -17.36 13.53
CA LEU A 130 -18.87 -16.60 12.30
C LEU A 130 -20.06 -16.47 11.36
#